data_AF-A0AAW1QJA8-F1
#
_entry.id   AF-A0AAW1QJA8-F1
#
_cell.length_a   1.000
_cell.length_b   1.000
_cell.length_c   1.000
_cell.angle_alpha   90.00
_cell.angle_beta   90.00
_cell.angle_gamma   90.00
#
_symmetry.space_group_name_H-M   'P 1'
#
loop_
_entity.id
_entity.type
_entity.pdbx_description
1 polymer ?
#
loop_
_entity_poly.entity_id
_entity_poly.type
_entity_poly.pdbx_seq_one_letter_code
_entity_poly.pdbx_strand_id
1 'polypeptide(L)'
;MRRIFTRQLFSRSTSGTRQLQTEAPAGIPQALFDLLEPSPLALSVLSGAGRALVSRRPIHQGQRLFQEWPLVCVPALSKQDKICHRCLAALGNDAQSAARPEVQTDGSTHSTHALCFCTPTCYAAAMQEYLPIYLASNLQQLEDECRRVGCVSTV
;
A
#
# COMPACT_ATOMS: atom_id res chain seq x y z
N MET A 1 -3.49 -2.77 -41.29
CA MET A 1 -2.20 -3.30 -40.81
C MET A 1 -2.02 -2.83 -39.38
N ARG A 2 -1.80 -3.62 -38.32
CA ARG A 2 -1.49 -5.05 -38.08
C ARG A 2 -2.33 -5.50 -36.87
N ARG A 3 -2.90 -6.70 -36.95
CA ARG A 3 -3.51 -7.42 -35.81
C ARG A 3 -2.38 -8.08 -35.02
N ILE A 4 -2.35 -7.91 -33.70
CA ILE A 4 -1.56 -8.78 -32.82
C ILE A 4 -2.55 -9.60 -32.01
N PHE A 5 -2.62 -10.88 -32.37
CA PHE A 5 -3.20 -11.95 -31.59
C PHE A 5 -2.26 -12.24 -30.42
N THR A 6 -2.76 -12.23 -29.19
CA THR A 6 -2.12 -12.96 -28.09
C THR A 6 -3.17 -13.77 -27.34
N ARG A 7 -3.14 -15.06 -27.70
CA ARG A 7 -3.71 -16.25 -27.06
C ARG A 7 -4.42 -16.03 -25.73
N GLN A 8 -5.74 -16.15 -25.79
CA GLN A 8 -6.53 -16.75 -24.73
C GLN A 8 -5.98 -18.15 -24.40
N LEU A 9 -5.48 -18.35 -23.18
CA LEU A 9 -5.42 -19.67 -22.58
C LEU A 9 -6.72 -19.87 -21.78
N PHE A 10 -7.81 -20.09 -22.50
CA PHE A 10 -8.97 -20.76 -21.92
C PHE A 10 -8.63 -22.24 -21.81
N SER A 11 -8.12 -22.67 -20.64
CA SER A 11 -8.29 -24.07 -20.27
C SER A 11 -9.77 -24.25 -19.89
N ARG A 12 -10.53 -24.84 -20.81
CA ARG A 12 -11.82 -25.44 -20.48
C ARG A 12 -11.55 -26.59 -19.51
N SER A 13 -11.67 -26.32 -18.21
CA SER A 13 -11.84 -27.37 -17.22
C SER A 13 -13.33 -27.55 -16.99
N THR A 14 -13.82 -28.69 -17.46
CA THR A 14 -15.14 -29.25 -17.27
C THR A 14 -15.57 -29.22 -15.81
N SER A 15 -16.77 -28.70 -15.55
CA SER A 15 -17.71 -29.17 -14.53
C SER A 15 -17.11 -29.71 -13.24
N GLY A 16 -16.27 -28.92 -12.59
CA GLY A 16 -15.89 -29.15 -11.20
C GLY A 16 -16.67 -28.16 -10.36
N THR A 17 -17.72 -28.61 -9.67
CA THR A 17 -18.20 -27.92 -8.48
C THR A 17 -17.02 -27.94 -7.51
N ARG A 18 -16.13 -26.94 -7.60
CA ARG A 18 -15.02 -26.78 -6.67
C ARG A 18 -15.67 -26.55 -5.33
N GLN A 19 -15.72 -27.61 -4.52
CA GLN A 19 -16.08 -27.48 -3.12
C GLN A 19 -15.09 -26.48 -2.53
N LEU A 20 -15.59 -25.27 -2.25
CA LEU A 20 -14.92 -24.35 -1.35
C LEU A 20 -14.72 -25.15 -0.07
N GLN A 21 -13.48 -25.53 0.23
CA GLN A 21 -13.14 -26.12 1.50
C GLN A 21 -13.63 -25.15 2.58
N THR A 22 -14.61 -25.61 3.36
CA THR A 22 -15.27 -24.87 4.44
C THR A 22 -14.41 -24.84 5.70
N GLU A 23 -13.34 -25.63 5.75
CA GLU A 23 -12.39 -25.65 6.86
C GLU A 23 -11.28 -24.63 6.60
N ALA A 24 -11.00 -23.80 7.61
CA ALA A 24 -9.92 -22.83 7.56
C ALA A 24 -8.60 -23.55 7.21
N PRO A 25 -7.95 -23.23 6.08
CA PRO A 25 -6.66 -23.83 5.76
C PRO A 25 -5.67 -23.56 6.90
N ALA A 26 -4.92 -24.60 7.31
CA ALA A 26 -3.95 -24.50 8.39
C ALA A 26 -3.00 -23.31 8.16
N GLY A 27 -2.80 -22.51 9.22
CA GLY A 27 -1.91 -21.34 9.20
C GLY A 27 -2.53 -20.02 8.72
N ILE A 28 -3.84 -19.97 8.51
CA ILE A 28 -4.56 -18.71 8.28
C ILE A 28 -5.22 -18.25 9.59
N PRO A 29 -4.90 -17.04 10.10
CA PRO A 29 -5.54 -16.50 11.30
C PRO A 29 -7.06 -16.39 11.16
N GLN A 30 -7.81 -16.78 12.19
CA GLN A 30 -9.28 -16.70 12.22
C GLN A 30 -9.79 -15.28 11.91
N ALA A 31 -9.09 -14.26 12.41
CA ALA A 31 -9.42 -12.85 12.17
C ALA A 31 -9.51 -12.48 10.67
N LEU A 32 -8.76 -13.17 9.79
CA LEU A 32 -8.87 -12.94 8.34
C LEU A 32 -10.16 -13.51 7.75
N PHE A 33 -10.68 -14.61 8.30
CA PHE A 33 -11.98 -15.12 7.88
C PHE A 33 -13.09 -14.19 8.33
N ASP A 34 -13.02 -13.70 9.57
CA ASP A 34 -14.01 -12.77 10.12
C ASP A 34 -14.03 -11.46 9.32
N LEU A 35 -12.85 -10.96 8.92
CA LEU A 35 -12.70 -9.77 8.08
C LEU A 35 -13.31 -9.93 6.67
N LEU A 36 -13.26 -11.15 6.13
CA LEU A 36 -13.73 -11.47 4.78
C LEU A 36 -15.16 -11.99 4.74
N GLU A 37 -15.76 -12.32 5.88
CA GLU A 37 -17.13 -12.82 6.01
C GLU A 37 -18.17 -11.94 5.29
N PRO A 38 -18.15 -10.59 5.40
CA PRO A 38 -19.07 -9.72 4.67
C PRO A 38 -18.71 -9.56 3.17
N SER A 39 -17.53 -10.02 2.75
CA SER A 39 -17.01 -9.82 1.40
C SER A 39 -17.47 -10.93 0.43
N PRO A 40 -17.52 -10.66 -0.90
CA PRO A 40 -17.72 -11.71 -1.90
C PRO A 40 -16.51 -12.66 -2.04
N LEU A 41 -15.48 -12.53 -1.20
CA LEU A 41 -14.22 -13.25 -1.30
C LEU A 41 -14.11 -14.34 -0.22
N ALA A 42 -13.35 -15.38 -0.52
CA ALA A 42 -12.92 -16.42 0.42
C ALA A 42 -11.40 -16.57 0.35
N LEU A 43 -10.81 -17.03 1.44
CA LEU A 43 -9.45 -17.56 1.42
C LEU A 43 -9.45 -18.99 0.90
N SER A 44 -8.46 -19.31 0.08
CA SER A 44 -8.25 -20.65 -0.47
C SER A 44 -6.75 -20.91 -0.65
N VAL A 45 -6.37 -22.17 -0.80
CA VAL A 45 -5.01 -22.58 -1.16
C VAL A 45 -5.01 -23.14 -2.57
N LEU A 46 -4.23 -22.53 -3.45
CA LEU A 46 -4.07 -22.92 -4.85
C LEU A 46 -2.76 -23.70 -5.03
N SER A 47 -2.85 -24.88 -5.62
CA SER A 47 -1.67 -25.68 -5.97
C SER A 47 -0.72 -24.88 -6.87
N GLY A 48 0.55 -24.75 -6.46
CA GLY A 48 1.58 -23.99 -7.16
C GLY A 48 1.57 -22.47 -6.94
N ALA A 49 0.55 -21.90 -6.29
CA ALA A 49 0.43 -20.46 -6.06
C ALA A 49 0.25 -20.06 -4.58
N GLY A 50 0.12 -21.03 -3.67
CA GLY A 50 -0.01 -20.76 -2.24
C GLY A 50 -1.40 -20.24 -1.86
N ARG A 51 -1.47 -19.27 -0.95
CA ARG A 51 -2.74 -18.70 -0.46
C ARG A 51 -3.30 -17.68 -1.44
N ALA A 52 -4.61 -17.71 -1.65
CA ALA A 52 -5.29 -16.82 -2.58
C ALA A 52 -6.66 -16.36 -2.04
N LEU A 53 -7.13 -15.23 -2.59
CA LEU A 53 -8.51 -14.81 -2.49
C LEU A 53 -9.29 -15.31 -3.71
N VAL A 54 -10.40 -16.00 -3.47
CA VAL A 54 -11.29 -16.53 -4.51
C VAL A 54 -12.69 -15.95 -4.34
N SER A 55 -13.41 -15.77 -5.44
CA SER A 55 -14.80 -15.32 -5.39
C SER A 55 -15.73 -16.43 -4.88
N ARG A 56 -16.64 -16.09 -3.96
CA ARG A 56 -17.74 -16.95 -3.47
C ARG A 56 -19.02 -16.81 -4.30
N ARG A 57 -19.17 -15.71 -5.03
CA ARG A 57 -20.38 -15.33 -5.78
C ARG A 57 -20.03 -14.44 -6.98
N PRO A 58 -20.87 -14.39 -8.03
CA PRO A 58 -20.62 -13.52 -9.18
C PRO A 58 -20.25 -12.08 -8.77
N ILE A 59 -19.21 -11.55 -9.42
CA ILE A 59 -18.72 -10.18 -9.21
C ILE A 59 -19.15 -9.33 -10.41
N HIS A 60 -19.72 -8.16 -10.13
CA HIS A 60 -20.14 -7.22 -11.16
C HIS A 60 -19.09 -6.14 -11.39
N GLN A 61 -19.09 -5.55 -12.60
CA GLN A 61 -18.23 -4.42 -12.92
C GLN A 61 -18.50 -3.25 -11.98
N GLY A 62 -17.44 -2.64 -11.43
CA GLY A 62 -17.54 -1.53 -10.49
C GLY A 62 -17.87 -1.92 -9.04
N GLN A 63 -18.08 -3.21 -8.75
CA GLN A 63 -18.35 -3.66 -7.40
C GLN A 63 -17.10 -3.54 -6.51
N ARG A 64 -17.25 -2.90 -5.34
CA ARG A 64 -16.22 -2.90 -4.29
C ARG A 64 -16.19 -4.27 -3.62
N LEU A 65 -15.05 -4.96 -3.73
CA LEU A 65 -14.87 -6.31 -3.16
C LEU A 65 -14.37 -6.27 -1.72
N PHE A 66 -13.46 -5.34 -1.43
CA PHE A 66 -12.79 -5.23 -0.15
C PHE A 66 -12.24 -3.81 0.03
N GLN A 67 -12.04 -3.39 1.28
CA GLN A 67 -11.40 -2.12 1.62
C GLN A 67 -10.56 -2.34 2.88
N GLU A 68 -9.32 -1.88 2.84
CA GLU A 68 -8.36 -1.98 3.93
C GLU A 68 -7.50 -0.72 3.97
N TRP A 69 -7.04 -0.38 5.18
CA TRP A 69 -6.06 0.67 5.40
C TRP A 69 -4.66 0.07 5.40
N PRO A 70 -3.68 0.75 4.78
CA PRO A 70 -2.31 0.24 4.76
C PRO A 70 -1.78 0.15 6.20
N LEU A 71 -1.08 -0.93 6.52
CA LEU A 71 -0.39 -1.05 7.80
C LEU A 71 0.65 0.06 7.98
N VAL A 72 1.40 0.35 6.91
CA VAL A 72 2.34 1.48 6.81
C VAL A 72 2.25 2.03 5.40
N CYS A 73 2.28 3.35 5.26
CA CYS A 73 2.42 4.01 3.97
C CYS A 73 3.35 5.21 4.10
N VAL A 74 4.22 5.38 3.10
CA VAL A 74 5.12 6.52 3.00
C VAL A 74 5.11 7.03 1.56
N PRO A 75 5.21 8.35 1.32
CA PRO A 75 5.38 8.87 -0.03
C PRO A 75 6.63 8.30 -0.70
N ALA A 76 6.56 8.06 -2.00
CA ALA A 76 7.75 7.73 -2.79
C ALA A 76 8.79 8.86 -2.68
N LEU A 77 10.08 8.50 -2.68
CA LEU A 77 11.20 9.45 -2.53
C LEU A 77 11.09 10.65 -3.50
N SER A 78 10.67 10.41 -4.73
CA SER A 78 10.51 11.44 -5.77
C SER A 78 9.32 12.39 -5.57
N LYS A 79 8.49 12.15 -4.56
CA LYS A 79 7.23 12.87 -4.29
C LYS A 79 7.10 13.34 -2.83
N GLN A 80 8.09 13.11 -1.98
CA GLN A 80 8.03 13.45 -0.54
C GLN A 80 7.72 14.93 -0.30
N ASP A 81 8.23 15.84 -1.13
CA ASP A 81 8.02 17.29 -1.02
C ASP A 81 6.64 17.77 -1.51
N LYS A 82 5.88 16.90 -2.18
CA LYS A 82 4.62 17.23 -2.87
C LYS A 82 3.42 16.47 -2.34
N ILE A 83 3.61 15.61 -1.36
CA ILE A 83 2.56 14.71 -0.84
C ILE A 83 2.53 14.82 0.69
N CYS A 84 1.31 14.82 1.26
CA CYS A 84 1.12 14.71 2.70
C CYS A 84 1.62 13.33 3.17
N HIS A 85 2.56 13.31 4.10
CA HIS A 85 3.13 12.07 4.63
C HIS A 85 2.14 11.21 5.41
N ARG A 86 1.00 11.79 5.81
CA ARG A 86 -0.08 11.08 6.51
C ARG A 86 -1.16 10.54 5.58
N CYS A 87 -1.83 11.43 4.83
CA CYS A 87 -3.02 11.07 4.05
C CYS A 87 -2.74 10.84 2.57
N LEU A 88 -1.48 10.99 2.14
CA LEU A 88 -1.02 10.87 0.76
C LEU A 88 -1.70 11.83 -0.24
N ALA A 89 -2.42 12.83 0.26
CA ALA A 89 -2.97 13.88 -0.59
C ALA A 89 -1.86 14.72 -1.21
N ALA A 90 -2.05 15.10 -2.47
CA ALA A 90 -1.17 16.06 -3.12
C ALA A 90 -1.22 17.41 -2.40
N LEU A 91 -0.05 17.97 -2.17
CA LEU A 91 0.12 19.33 -1.66
C LEU A 91 0.15 20.25 -2.87
N GLY A 92 -0.69 21.28 -2.86
CA GLY A 92 -0.66 22.31 -3.89
C GLY A 92 0.69 23.03 -3.94
N ASN A 93 0.93 23.77 -5.01
CA ASN A 93 2.13 24.63 -5.14
C ASN A 93 2.19 25.72 -4.06
N ASP A 94 1.07 26.00 -3.40
CA ASP A 94 0.98 26.88 -2.24
C ASP A 94 1.53 26.17 -1.00
N ALA A 95 2.87 26.08 -0.96
CA ALA A 95 3.67 25.53 0.14
C ALA A 95 3.46 26.24 1.50
N GLN A 96 2.52 27.18 1.60
CA GLN A 96 2.25 28.02 2.78
C GLN A 96 1.43 27.32 3.87
N SER A 97 0.77 26.20 3.58
CA SER A 97 -0.02 25.46 4.60
C SER A 97 0.59 24.11 5.00
N ALA A 98 1.72 23.72 4.39
CA ALA A 98 2.41 22.52 4.80
C ALA A 98 3.09 22.76 6.15
N ALA A 99 2.58 22.13 7.21
CA ALA A 99 3.33 22.08 8.48
C ALA A 99 4.63 21.33 8.21
N ARG A 100 5.74 22.06 8.18
CA ARG A 100 7.10 21.50 8.11
C ARG A 100 7.68 21.58 9.52
N PRO A 101 7.72 20.47 10.26
CA PRO A 101 8.40 20.49 11.55
C PRO A 101 9.89 20.74 11.29
N GLU A 102 10.43 21.84 11.82
CA GLU A 102 11.86 22.02 11.94
C GLU A 102 12.36 21.04 13.01
N VAL A 103 12.78 19.86 12.58
CA VAL A 103 13.40 18.90 13.50
C VAL A 103 14.85 19.32 13.67
N GLN A 104 15.14 20.02 14.76
CA GLN A 104 16.51 20.35 15.18
C GLN A 104 17.17 19.08 15.73
N THR A 105 18.01 18.44 14.92
CA THR A 105 18.99 17.46 15.41
C THR A 105 20.30 18.19 15.71
N ASP A 106 20.82 18.02 16.92
CA ASP A 106 21.99 18.71 17.46
C ASP A 106 23.13 18.94 16.44
N GLY A 107 23.50 20.22 16.26
CA GLY A 107 24.79 20.66 15.71
C GLY A 107 25.07 20.37 14.24
N SER A 108 24.20 19.65 13.53
CA SER A 108 24.32 19.42 12.10
C SER A 108 23.01 19.82 11.44
N THR A 109 23.05 20.82 10.57
CA THR A 109 21.95 21.14 9.64
C THR A 109 21.84 20.02 8.61
N HIS A 110 21.56 18.79 9.05
CA HIS A 110 21.05 17.76 8.19
C HIS A 110 19.62 18.16 7.87
N SER A 111 19.39 18.52 6.61
CA SER A 111 18.05 18.74 6.08
C SER A 111 17.25 17.46 6.31
N THR A 112 16.52 17.37 7.42
CA THR A 112 15.44 16.42 7.55
C THR A 112 14.59 16.64 6.31
N HIS A 113 14.49 15.61 5.45
CA HIS A 113 13.64 15.66 4.27
C HIS A 113 12.30 16.21 4.73
N ALA A 114 11.91 17.37 4.21
CA ALA A 114 10.84 18.17 4.78
C ALA A 114 9.57 17.33 4.76
N LEU A 115 9.26 16.70 5.90
CA LEU A 115 8.05 15.93 6.07
C LEU A 115 6.91 16.91 5.96
N CYS A 116 6.15 16.81 4.88
CA CYS A 116 5.08 17.74 4.61
C CYS A 116 3.73 17.13 5.02
N PHE A 117 2.90 17.93 5.67
CA PHE A 117 1.55 17.56 6.09
C PHE A 117 0.54 18.61 5.60
N CYS A 118 -0.57 18.18 5.02
CA CYS A 118 -1.58 19.12 4.49
C CYS A 118 -2.32 19.91 5.57
N THR A 119 -2.37 19.38 6.80
CA THR A 119 -3.02 20.02 7.94
C THR A 119 -2.27 19.73 9.25
N PRO A 120 -2.41 20.58 10.28
CA PRO A 120 -1.90 20.28 11.63
C PRO A 120 -2.47 18.96 12.19
N THR A 121 -3.71 18.61 11.83
CA THR A 121 -4.34 17.35 12.23
C THR A 121 -3.64 16.14 11.62
N CYS A 122 -3.20 16.23 10.35
CA CYS A 122 -2.42 15.17 9.72
C CYS A 122 -1.05 14.99 10.40
N TYR A 123 -0.40 16.09 10.78
CA TYR A 123 0.84 16.05 11.55
C TYR A 123 0.63 15.40 12.93
N ALA A 124 -0.36 15.86 13.69
CA ALA A 124 -0.66 15.33 15.02
C ALA A 124 -1.01 13.83 14.98
N ALA A 125 -1.80 13.39 14.00
CA ALA A 125 -2.10 11.98 13.80
C ALA A 125 -0.85 11.16 13.43
N ALA A 126 0.02 11.68 12.56
CA ALA A 126 1.27 11.01 12.22
C ALA A 126 2.20 10.87 13.44
N MET A 127 2.30 11.92 14.27
CA MET A 127 3.07 11.93 15.53
C MET A 127 2.60 10.88 16.54
N GLN A 128 1.31 10.55 16.55
CA GLN A 128 0.75 9.53 17.45
C GLN A 128 0.90 8.10 16.91
N GLU A 129 1.28 7.94 15.65
CA GLU A 129 1.34 6.64 14.99
C GLU A 129 2.78 6.28 14.59
N TYR A 130 3.16 6.57 13.34
CA TYR A 130 4.41 6.03 12.77
C TYR A 130 5.58 7.02 12.81
N LEU A 131 5.31 8.32 12.94
CA LEU A 131 6.32 9.36 12.73
C LEU A 131 7.48 9.32 13.75
N PRO A 132 7.27 9.07 15.06
CA PRO A 132 8.39 8.96 16.01
C PRO A 132 9.35 7.84 15.63
N ILE A 133 8.82 6.69 15.19
CA ILE A 133 9.61 5.54 14.77
C ILE A 133 10.38 5.87 13.49
N TYR A 134 9.73 6.53 12.53
CA TYR A 134 10.39 6.98 11.29
C TYR A 134 11.57 7.92 11.59
N LEU A 135 11.38 8.91 12.46
CA LEU A 135 12.44 9.86 12.84
C LEU A 135 13.59 9.16 13.58
N ALA A 136 13.29 8.20 14.45
CA ALA A 136 14.30 7.44 15.18
C ALA A 136 15.11 6.48 14.30
N SER A 137 14.54 6.01 13.18
CA SER A 137 15.16 5.00 12.30
C SER A 137 16.32 5.53 11.46
N ASN A 138 16.49 6.86 11.35
CA ASN A 138 17.53 7.54 10.57
C ASN A 138 17.85 6.87 9.22
N LEU A 139 16.85 6.83 8.32
CA LEU A 139 16.96 6.16 7.03
C LEU A 139 17.67 6.98 5.95
N GLN A 140 18.20 8.15 6.29
CA GLN A 140 18.69 9.14 5.32
C GLN A 140 19.78 8.59 4.39
N GLN A 141 20.76 7.86 4.95
CA GLN A 141 21.84 7.27 4.14
C GLN A 141 21.31 6.28 3.10
N LEU A 142 20.27 5.51 3.45
CA LEU A 142 19.64 4.56 2.55
C LEU A 142 18.82 5.28 1.48
N GLU A 143 18.10 6.34 1.86
CA GLU A 143 17.32 7.15 0.92
C GLU A 143 18.21 7.84 -0.12
N ASP A 144 19.33 8.42 0.32
CA ASP A 144 20.31 9.07 -0.56
C ASP A 144 20.93 8.07 -1.54
N GLU A 145 21.26 6.86 -1.07
CA GLU A 145 21.77 5.79 -1.93
C GLU A 145 20.72 5.32 -2.95
N CYS A 146 19.45 5.16 -2.54
CA CYS A 146 18.36 4.84 -3.46
C CYS A 146 18.15 5.91 -4.53
N ARG A 147 18.33 7.20 -4.20
CA ARG A 147 18.27 8.30 -5.16
C ARG A 147 19.47 8.27 -6.10
N ARG A 148 20.68 8.01 -5.58
CA ARG A 148 21.92 7.96 -6.35
C ARG A 148 21.92 6.82 -7.38
N VAL A 149 21.46 5.63 -6.97
CA VAL A 149 21.38 4.45 -7.84
C VAL A 149 20.20 4.54 -8.82
N GLY A 150 19.33 5.55 -8.65
CA GLY A 150 18.24 5.82 -9.56
C GLY A 150 17.23 4.69 -9.59
N CYS A 151 16.85 4.16 -8.42
CA CYS A 151 15.79 3.16 -8.33
C CYS A 151 14.61 3.60 -9.19
N VAL A 152 14.45 2.85 -10.27
CA VAL A 152 13.80 3.21 -11.52
C VAL A 152 12.37 3.63 -11.24
N SER A 153 12.07 4.94 -11.32
CA SER A 153 10.71 5.42 -11.52
C SER A 153 10.31 5.14 -12.97
N THR A 154 10.07 3.87 -13.31
CA THR A 154 9.29 3.51 -14.49
C THR A 154 7.83 3.61 -14.10
N VAL A 155 7.22 4.72 -14.50
CA VAL A 155 5.80 4.78 -14.84
C VAL A 155 5.73 5.07 -16.32
#